data_AF-A0A2X1KKU2-F1
#
_entry.id   AF-A0A2X1KKU2-F1
#
_cell.length_a   1.000
_cell.length_b   1.000
_cell.length_c   1.000
_cell.angle_alpha   90.00
_cell.angle_beta   90.00
_cell.angle_gamma   90.00
#
_symmetry.space_group_name_H-M   'P 1'
#
loop_
_entity.id
_entity.type
_entity.pdbx_description
1 polymer ?
#
loop_
_entity_poly.entity_id
_entity_poly.type
_entity_poly.pdbx_seq_one_letter_code
_entity_poly.pdbx_strand_id
1 'polypeptide(L)'
;MSTEMKTGLVLSGGGAVGAYQAGVVKALAECGTQISMVSGASIGAFNGAIIAASPDLSEAAVRLEALWDHLGNNQVLSVNRLVYFSLLKKLFQAMNLCQIPGRAGALLTTLLRHISTINGFDNLMAQPLLSDEPLTALMDHYL
;
A
#
# COMPACT_ATOMS: atom_id res chain seq x y z
N MET A 1 35.05 9.17 31.12
CA MET A 1 33.64 8.84 30.84
C MET A 1 33.62 7.62 29.95
N SER A 2 32.96 6.52 30.35
CA SER A 2 32.72 5.42 29.40
C SER A 2 31.73 5.93 28.37
N THR A 3 32.09 5.85 27.10
CA THR A 3 31.16 6.08 25.99
C THR A 3 30.03 5.09 26.13
N GLU A 4 28.81 5.60 26.34
CA GLU A 4 27.60 4.79 26.35
C GLU A 4 27.48 4.10 24.98
N MET A 5 27.32 2.77 24.98
CA MET A 5 27.18 2.03 23.73
C MET A 5 25.85 2.39 23.07
N LYS A 6 25.92 2.88 21.84
CA LYS A 6 24.74 3.25 21.05
C LYS A 6 24.29 2.06 20.22
N THR A 7 23.00 1.74 20.31
CA THR A 7 22.37 0.65 19.54
C THR A 7 21.54 1.25 18.42
N GLY A 8 21.73 0.76 17.20
CA GLY A 8 20.90 1.09 16.04
C GLY A 8 19.96 -0.05 15.68
N LEU A 9 18.70 0.26 15.39
CA LEU A 9 17.69 -0.69 14.89
C LEU A 9 17.49 -0.51 13.39
N VAL A 10 17.62 -1.58 12.61
CA VAL A 10 17.45 -1.55 11.15
C VAL A 10 16.25 -2.41 10.76
N LEU A 11 15.27 -1.80 10.10
CA LEU A 11 14.01 -2.42 9.70
C LEU A 11 13.95 -2.57 8.18
N SER A 12 14.13 -3.79 7.70
CA SER A 12 14.02 -4.08 6.26
C SER A 12 12.61 -3.86 5.72
N GLY A 13 12.50 -3.68 4.40
CA GLY A 13 11.22 -3.74 3.70
C GLY A 13 10.64 -5.16 3.66
N GLY A 14 9.46 -5.33 3.06
CA GLY A 14 8.85 -6.65 2.86
C GLY A 14 7.36 -6.76 3.15
N GLY A 15 6.58 -5.67 3.02
CA GLY A 15 5.12 -5.69 3.19
C GLY A 15 4.66 -6.34 4.49
N ALA A 16 4.12 -7.57 4.41
CA ALA A 16 3.61 -8.34 5.55
C ALA A 16 4.64 -8.61 6.66
N VAL A 17 5.94 -8.50 6.38
CA VAL A 17 7.01 -8.60 7.41
C VAL A 17 6.92 -7.48 8.45
N GLY A 18 6.18 -6.39 8.19
CA GLY A 18 6.04 -5.30 9.14
C GLY A 18 5.29 -5.67 10.43
N ALA A 19 4.30 -6.58 10.38
CA ALA A 19 3.63 -7.07 11.60
C ALA A 19 4.60 -7.86 12.50
N TYR A 20 5.51 -8.63 11.89
CA TYR A 20 6.57 -9.31 12.62
C TYR A 20 7.51 -8.31 13.32
N GLN A 21 7.85 -7.20 12.66
CA GLN A 21 8.67 -6.14 13.27
C GLN A 21 8.01 -5.54 14.51
N ALA A 22 6.68 -5.39 14.54
CA ALA A 22 5.96 -4.91 15.73
C ALA A 22 6.19 -5.85 16.94
N GLY A 23 6.14 -7.17 16.71
CA GLY A 23 6.45 -8.17 17.74
C GLY A 23 7.91 -8.10 18.22
N VAL A 24 8.86 -7.86 17.31
CA VAL A 24 10.28 -7.64 17.67
C VAL A 24 10.43 -6.40 18.55
N VAL A 25 9.79 -5.29 18.20
CA VAL A 25 9.85 -4.04 18.98
C VAL A 25 9.26 -4.25 20.38
N LYS A 26 8.14 -4.98 20.49
CA LYS A 26 7.53 -5.36 21.78
C LYS A 26 8.51 -6.15 22.65
N ALA A 27 9.14 -7.19 22.09
CA ALA A 27 10.12 -7.99 22.83
C ALA A 27 11.36 -7.17 23.25
N LEU A 28 11.82 -6.25 22.40
CA LEU A 28 12.94 -5.35 22.74
C LEU A 28 12.57 -4.40 23.89
N ALA A 29 11.33 -3.89 23.89
CA ALA A 29 10.81 -3.04 24.95
C ALA A 29 10.69 -3.80 26.29
N GLU A 30 10.15 -5.02 26.26
CA GLU A 30 10.07 -5.91 27.44
C GLU A 30 11.45 -6.24 28.02
N CYS A 31 12.48 -6.32 27.18
CA CYS A 31 13.88 -6.48 27.60
C CYS A 31 14.54 -5.19 28.12
N GLY A 32 13.87 -4.03 28.06
CA GLY A 32 14.44 -2.75 28.45
C GLY A 32 15.51 -2.21 27.48
N THR A 33 15.49 -2.65 26.21
CA THR A 33 16.50 -2.26 25.21
C THR A 33 16.39 -0.78 24.88
N GLN A 34 17.53 -0.07 24.93
CA GLN A 34 17.62 1.33 24.49
C GLN A 34 18.08 1.40 23.03
N ILE A 35 17.27 2.01 22.17
CA ILE A 35 17.57 2.23 20.75
C ILE A 35 17.89 3.71 20.53
N SER A 36 19.11 3.99 20.08
CA SER A 36 19.58 5.36 19.86
C SER A 36 19.24 5.90 18.46
N MET A 37 19.07 5.01 17.48
CA MET A 37 18.84 5.34 16.07
C MET A 37 17.99 4.26 15.42
N VAL A 38 17.11 4.64 14.50
CA VAL A 38 16.37 3.70 13.66
C VAL A 38 16.62 4.00 12.18
N SER A 39 16.71 2.96 11.37
CA SER A 39 16.74 3.05 9.91
C SER A 39 15.72 2.07 9.33
N GLY A 40 15.06 2.44 8.24
CA GLY A 40 14.09 1.56 7.63
C GLY A 40 13.89 1.79 6.14
N ALA A 41 13.39 0.78 5.44
CA ALA A 41 13.05 0.85 4.00
C ALA A 41 11.62 0.37 3.75
N SER A 42 10.87 1.07 2.89
CA SER A 42 9.46 0.76 2.57
C SER A 42 8.63 0.60 3.85
N ILE A 43 8.02 -0.55 4.11
CA ILE A 43 7.26 -0.79 5.35
C ILE A 43 8.10 -0.63 6.63
N GLY A 44 9.39 -0.96 6.56
CA GLY A 44 10.31 -0.75 7.67
C GLY A 44 10.60 0.73 7.91
N ALA A 45 10.51 1.58 6.88
CA ALA A 45 10.61 3.03 7.05
C ALA A 45 9.36 3.58 7.77
N PHE A 46 8.18 3.06 7.44
CA PHE A 46 6.94 3.44 8.12
C PHE A 46 6.94 3.03 9.60
N ASN A 47 7.27 1.77 9.89
CA ASN A 47 7.45 1.32 11.28
C ASN A 47 8.55 2.11 12.00
N GLY A 48 9.66 2.37 11.31
CA GLY A 48 10.77 3.18 11.84
C GLY A 48 10.36 4.61 12.19
N ALA A 49 9.53 5.24 11.36
CA ALA A 49 9.00 6.58 11.63
C ALA A 49 8.14 6.60 12.90
N ILE A 50 7.29 5.58 13.12
CA ILE A 50 6.48 5.46 14.34
C ILE A 50 7.37 5.26 15.57
N ILE A 51 8.41 4.43 15.47
CA ILE A 51 9.38 4.23 16.56
C ILE A 51 10.09 5.54 16.89
N ALA A 52 10.53 6.29 15.88
CA ALA A 52 11.22 7.56 16.06
C ALA A 52 10.32 8.68 16.60
N ALA A 53 9.02 8.66 16.27
CA ALA A 53 8.03 9.61 16.76
C ALA A 53 7.49 9.27 18.17
N SER A 54 7.80 8.07 18.67
CA SER A 54 7.37 7.63 20.00
C SER A 54 8.35 8.09 21.10
N PRO A 55 7.88 8.44 22.31
CA PRO A 55 8.75 8.83 23.41
C PRO A 55 9.74 7.74 23.84
N ASP A 56 9.33 6.48 23.75
CA ASP A 56 10.14 5.31 24.08
C ASP A 56 9.67 4.06 23.32
N LEU A 57 10.45 2.98 23.46
CA LEU A 57 10.20 1.72 22.74
C LEU A 57 8.93 1.00 23.20
N SER A 58 8.46 1.24 24.43
CA SER A 58 7.24 0.63 24.97
C SER A 58 6.01 1.26 24.33
N GLU A 59 5.97 2.58 24.25
CA GLU A 59 4.91 3.31 23.53
C GLU A 59 4.95 2.99 22.03
N ALA A 60 6.15 2.88 21.44
CA ALA A 60 6.31 2.45 20.05
C ALA A 60 5.71 1.05 19.81
N ALA A 61 5.93 0.10 20.72
CA ALA A 61 5.38 -1.24 20.61
C ALA A 61 3.84 -1.24 20.61
N VAL A 62 3.21 -0.46 21.51
CA VAL A 62 1.74 -0.32 21.57
C VAL A 62 1.19 0.28 20.29
N ARG A 63 1.80 1.37 19.80
CA ARG A 63 1.39 2.03 18.55
C ARG A 63 1.51 1.12 17.34
N LEU A 64 2.62 0.39 17.23
CA LEU A 64 2.81 -0.58 16.16
C LEU A 64 1.81 -1.74 16.25
N GLU A 65 1.55 -2.27 17.43
CA GLU A 65 0.54 -3.32 17.62
C GLU A 65 -0.85 -2.87 17.16
N ALA A 66 -1.28 -1.67 17.58
CA ALA A 66 -2.55 -1.08 17.15
C ALA A 66 -2.61 -0.84 15.63
N LEU A 67 -1.52 -0.33 15.04
CA LEU A 67 -1.39 -0.16 13.60
C LEU A 67 -1.59 -1.49 12.86
N TRP A 68 -0.83 -2.51 13.25
CA TRP A 68 -0.82 -3.78 12.53
C TRP A 68 -2.10 -4.57 12.72
N ASP A 69 -2.78 -4.44 13.86
CA ASP A 69 -4.13 -4.95 14.06
C ASP A 69 -5.15 -4.22 13.16
N HIS A 70 -5.04 -2.90 13.05
CA HIS A 70 -5.87 -2.13 12.10
C HIS A 70 -5.65 -2.59 10.65
N LEU A 71 -4.39 -2.72 10.21
CA LEU A 71 -4.05 -3.18 8.85
C LEU A 71 -4.51 -4.61 8.58
N GLY A 72 -4.49 -5.50 9.59
CA GLY A 72 -4.95 -6.88 9.46
C GLY A 72 -6.48 -6.98 9.27
N ASN A 73 -7.22 -6.01 9.80
CA ASN A 73 -8.68 -5.99 9.77
C ASN A 73 -9.28 -5.07 8.70
N ASN A 74 -8.47 -4.24 8.02
CA ASN A 74 -8.94 -3.24 7.06
C ASN A 74 -8.24 -3.34 5.70
N GLN A 75 -8.91 -2.86 4.63
CA GLN A 75 -8.29 -2.77 3.32
C GLN A 75 -7.42 -1.50 3.22
N VAL A 76 -6.11 -1.71 3.10
CA VAL A 76 -5.09 -0.65 2.99
C VAL A 76 -4.89 -0.20 1.55
N LEU A 77 -5.20 -1.08 0.60
CA LEU A 77 -5.09 -0.79 -0.83
C LEU A 77 -6.50 -0.80 -1.42
N SER A 78 -6.93 0.34 -1.93
CA SER A 78 -8.21 0.47 -2.62
C SER A 78 -7.96 0.67 -4.12
N VAL A 79 -8.66 -0.13 -4.94
CA VAL A 79 -8.55 -0.05 -6.40
C VAL A 79 -9.58 0.94 -6.92
N ASN A 80 -9.13 1.88 -7.74
CA ASN A 80 -10.03 2.71 -8.52
C ASN A 80 -10.73 1.83 -9.57
N ARG A 81 -11.94 1.39 -9.23
CA ARG A 81 -12.73 0.45 -10.05
C ARG A 81 -12.90 0.95 -11.48
N LEU A 82 -13.09 2.25 -11.67
CA LEU A 82 -13.32 2.81 -12.99
C LEU A 82 -12.05 2.74 -13.85
N VAL A 83 -10.88 3.04 -13.27
CA VAL A 83 -9.58 2.88 -13.93
C VAL A 83 -9.34 1.40 -14.24
N TYR A 84 -9.60 0.49 -13.29
CA TYR A 84 -9.49 -0.95 -13.50
C TYR A 84 -10.35 -1.46 -14.67
N PHE A 85 -11.63 -1.06 -14.75
CA PHE A 85 -12.52 -1.44 -15.86
C PHE A 85 -12.02 -0.90 -17.20
N SER A 86 -11.48 0.31 -17.22
CA SER A 86 -10.92 0.88 -18.45
C SER A 86 -9.64 0.16 -18.91
N LEU A 87 -8.79 -0.30 -17.99
CA LEU A 87 -7.66 -1.18 -18.30
C LEU A 87 -8.12 -2.53 -18.86
N LEU A 88 -9.15 -3.14 -18.26
CA LEU A 88 -9.73 -4.39 -18.74
C LEU A 88 -10.31 -4.25 -20.17
N LYS A 89 -11.01 -3.13 -20.44
CA LYS A 89 -11.56 -2.83 -21.77
C LYS A 89 -10.45 -2.67 -22.82
N LYS A 90 -9.32 -2.05 -22.48
CA LYS A 90 -8.15 -1.93 -23.37
C LYS A 90 -7.49 -3.29 -23.61
N LEU A 91 -7.33 -4.10 -22.57
CA LEU A 91 -6.82 -5.47 -22.71
C LEU A 91 -7.71 -6.29 -23.66
N PHE A 92 -9.04 -6.20 -23.52
CA PHE A 92 -9.99 -6.88 -24.39
C PHE A 92 -9.89 -6.43 -25.86
N GLN A 93 -9.74 -5.12 -26.09
CA GLN A 93 -9.50 -4.58 -27.44
C GLN A 93 -8.16 -5.04 -28.03
N ALA A 94 -7.08 -5.01 -27.23
CA ALA A 94 -5.75 -5.40 -27.66
C ALA A 94 -5.64 -6.90 -27.96
N MET A 95 -6.35 -7.73 -27.21
CA MET A 95 -6.39 -9.18 -27.42
C MET A 95 -7.18 -9.60 -28.67
N ASN A 96 -7.84 -8.68 -29.39
CA ASN A 96 -8.59 -9.00 -30.62
C ASN A 96 -9.56 -10.19 -30.46
N LEU A 97 -10.11 -10.41 -29.25
CA LEU A 97 -11.01 -11.56 -28.97
C LEU A 97 -12.33 -11.51 -29.77
N CYS A 98 -12.57 -10.42 -30.50
CA CYS A 98 -13.68 -10.29 -31.44
C CYS A 98 -13.22 -10.47 -32.90
N GLN A 99 -12.40 -11.48 -33.20
CA GLN A 99 -12.45 -12.11 -34.52
C GLN A 99 -13.56 -13.18 -34.56
N ILE A 100 -14.79 -12.80 -34.20
CA ILE A 100 -15.96 -13.61 -34.59
C ILE A 100 -16.19 -13.29 -36.06
N PRO A 101 -15.88 -14.20 -37.00
CA PRO A 101 -16.03 -13.90 -38.42
C PRO A 101 -17.53 -13.80 -38.74
N GLY A 102 -17.93 -12.77 -39.49
CA GLY A 102 -19.30 -12.59 -39.97
C GLY A 102 -19.99 -11.32 -39.46
N ARG A 103 -21.23 -11.12 -39.94
CA ARG A 103 -22.01 -9.88 -39.71
C ARG A 103 -22.25 -9.57 -38.23
N ALA A 104 -22.31 -10.59 -37.37
CA ALA A 104 -22.46 -10.44 -35.92
C ALA A 104 -21.22 -9.79 -35.27
N GLY A 105 -20.00 -10.16 -35.70
CA GLY A 105 -18.76 -9.56 -35.21
C GLY A 105 -18.59 -8.11 -35.68
N ALA A 106 -18.99 -7.81 -36.92
CA ALA A 106 -18.96 -6.44 -37.46
C ALA A 106 -19.95 -5.51 -36.72
N LEU A 107 -21.13 -6.01 -36.36
CA LEU A 107 -22.10 -5.25 -35.56
C LEU A 107 -21.62 -5.04 -34.13
N LEU A 108 -21.07 -6.09 -33.49
CA LEU A 108 -20.55 -5.99 -32.13
C LEU A 108 -19.36 -5.03 -32.04
N THR A 109 -18.43 -5.09 -32.99
CA THR A 109 -17.29 -4.16 -33.05
C THR A 109 -17.72 -2.72 -33.32
N THR A 110 -18.75 -2.51 -34.14
CA THR A 110 -19.30 -1.18 -34.40
C THR A 110 -20.05 -0.62 -33.17
N LEU A 111 -20.82 -1.46 -32.47
CA LEU A 111 -21.47 -1.11 -31.20
C LEU A 111 -20.43 -0.79 -30.12
N LEU A 112 -19.40 -1.62 -29.96
CA LEU A 112 -18.32 -1.39 -28.99
C LEU A 112 -17.52 -0.12 -29.29
N ARG A 113 -17.29 0.19 -30.58
CA ARG A 113 -16.67 1.44 -31.02
C ARG A 113 -17.57 2.65 -30.75
N HIS A 114 -18.88 2.51 -30.93
CA HIS A 114 -19.83 3.58 -30.61
C HIS A 114 -19.93 3.83 -29.09
N ILE A 115 -19.88 2.76 -28.30
CA ILE A 115 -19.79 2.81 -26.83
C ILE A 115 -18.41 3.34 -26.39
N SER A 116 -17.34 3.17 -27.19
CA SER A 116 -16.03 3.75 -26.87
C SER A 116 -15.94 5.24 -27.17
N THR A 117 -16.73 5.79 -28.10
CA THR A 117 -16.85 7.24 -28.34
C THR A 117 -17.68 8.00 -27.30
N ILE A 118 -18.26 7.31 -26.30
CA ILE A 118 -18.82 7.97 -25.12
C ILE A 118 -17.62 8.46 -24.28
N ASN A 119 -17.25 9.72 -24.53
CA ASN A 119 -16.06 10.48 -24.13
C ASN A 119 -15.72 10.59 -22.63
N GLY A 120 -16.23 9.71 -21.76
CA GLY A 120 -15.95 9.76 -20.33
C GLY A 120 -14.68 9.00 -19.89
N PHE A 121 -14.16 8.07 -20.70
CA PHE A 121 -13.18 7.07 -20.23
C PHE A 121 -11.72 7.32 -20.59
N ASP A 122 -11.43 8.15 -21.60
CA ASP A 122 -10.02 8.42 -21.97
C ASP A 122 -9.32 9.30 -20.92
N ASN A 123 -10.07 10.18 -20.25
CA ASN A 123 -9.54 11.02 -19.17
C ASN A 123 -9.31 10.26 -17.85
N LEU A 124 -9.90 9.06 -17.70
CA LEU A 124 -9.71 8.22 -16.52
C LEU A 124 -8.33 7.56 -16.47
N MET A 125 -7.64 7.42 -17.60
CA MET A 125 -6.34 6.77 -17.67
C MET A 125 -5.20 7.63 -17.10
N ALA A 126 -5.45 8.92 -16.87
CA ALA A 126 -4.52 9.80 -16.16
C ALA A 126 -4.56 9.61 -14.63
N GLN A 127 -5.55 8.87 -14.12
CA GLN A 127 -5.70 8.63 -12.68
C GLN A 127 -4.94 7.37 -12.24
N PRO A 128 -4.35 7.36 -11.04
CA PRO A 128 -3.74 6.16 -10.45
C PRO A 128 -4.73 5.00 -10.32
N LEU A 129 -4.24 3.76 -10.50
CA LEU A 129 -5.04 2.54 -10.30
C LEU A 129 -5.35 2.30 -8.83
N LEU A 130 -4.41 2.60 -7.94
CA LEU A 130 -4.56 2.48 -6.50
C LEU A 130 -4.81 3.87 -5.92
N SER A 131 -5.80 3.99 -5.04
CA SER A 131 -5.98 5.21 -4.25
C SER A 131 -5.01 5.24 -3.07
N ASP A 132 -4.49 6.43 -2.79
CA ASP A 132 -3.61 6.76 -1.69
C ASP A 132 -4.35 7.13 -0.40
N GLU A 133 -5.65 7.40 -0.46
CA GLU A 133 -6.46 7.81 0.70
C GLU A 133 -6.30 6.89 1.93
N PRO A 134 -6.35 5.54 1.81
CA PRO A 134 -6.22 4.69 2.99
C PRO A 134 -4.84 4.81 3.64
N LEU A 135 -3.78 4.98 2.84
CA LEU A 135 -2.42 5.14 3.34
C LEU A 135 -2.24 6.51 4.01
N THR A 136 -2.79 7.56 3.41
CA THR A 136 -2.75 8.91 3.99
C THR A 136 -3.48 8.97 5.33
N ALA A 137 -4.67 8.38 5.41
CA ALA A 137 -5.43 8.31 6.66
C ALA A 137 -4.68 7.54 7.78
N LEU A 138 -3.94 6.51 7.40
CA LEU A 138 -3.05 5.77 8.30
C LEU A 138 -1.89 6.64 8.78
N MET A 139 -1.25 7.39 7.89
CA MET A 139 -0.18 8.30 8.26
C MET A 139 -0.68 9.40 9.20
N ASP A 140 -1.81 10.04 8.91
CA ASP A 140 -2.41 11.10 9.74
C ASP A 140 -2.79 10.62 11.16
N HIS A 141 -3.03 9.32 11.34
CA HIS A 141 -3.39 8.76 12.63
C HIS A 141 -2.18 8.37 13.48
N TYR A 142 -1.11 7.83 12.87
CA TYR A 142 0.01 7.22 13.60
C TYR A 142 1.32 8.04 13.58
N LEU A 143 1.47 8.99 12.66
CA LEU A 143 2.62 9.89 12.54
C LEU A 143 2.23 11.33 12.92
#